data_AF-A0A842J674-F1
#
_entry.id   AF-A0A842J674-F1
#
_cell.length_a   1.000
_cell.length_b   1.000
_cell.length_c   1.000
_cell.angle_alpha   90.00
_cell.angle_beta   90.00
_cell.angle_gamma   90.00
#
_symmetry.space_group_name_H-M   'P 1'
#
loop_
_entity.id
_entity.type
_entity.pdbx_description
1 polymer ?
#
loop_
_entity_poly.entity_id
_entity_poly.type
_entity_poly.pdbx_seq_one_letter_code
_entity_poly.pdbx_strand_id
1 'polypeptide(L)' 'MTTFSKDEIYTATEVVRNFSAVLGKVGKAQMKRAVIVKNNKFEAVLLNMGEYERLCEAVEVLQSIYEAKKRAGSGE' A
#
# COMPACT_ATOMS: atom_id res chain seq x y z
N MET A 1 -15.43 1.40 6.71
CA MET A 1 -15.27 2.23 5.51
C MET A 1 -14.00 1.79 4.81
N THR A 2 -14.06 1.47 3.52
CA THR A 2 -12.86 1.23 2.71
C THR A 2 -12.06 2.54 2.63
N THR A 3 -10.75 2.46 2.85
CA THR A 3 -9.82 3.62 2.93
C THR A 3 -9.46 4.20 1.55
N PHE A 4 -10.10 3.72 0.49
CA PHE A 4 -9.83 4.09 -0.90
C PHE A 4 -11.14 4.42 -1.63
N SER A 5 -11.02 5.34 -2.58
CA SER A 5 -12.10 5.80 -3.45
C SER A 5 -12.29 4.88 -4.65
N LYS A 6 -13.47 4.97 -5.31
CA LYS A 6 -13.74 4.19 -6.53
C LYS A 6 -12.76 4.52 -7.66
N ASP A 7 -12.29 5.76 -7.70
CA ASP A 7 -11.39 6.28 -8.75
C ASP A 7 -9.95 5.72 -8.62
N GLU A 8 -9.66 5.08 -7.49
CA GLU A 8 -8.42 4.34 -7.24
C GLU A 8 -8.53 2.87 -7.64
N ILE A 9 -9.69 2.36 -8.07
CA ILE A 9 -9.90 0.95 -8.40
C ILE A 9 -9.73 0.73 -9.90
N TYR A 10 -8.83 -0.18 -10.26
CA TYR A 10 -8.55 -0.55 -11.64
C TYR A 10 -8.66 -2.07 -11.79
N THR A 11 -9.28 -2.53 -12.86
CA THR A 11 -9.14 -3.92 -13.28
C THR A 11 -7.72 -4.18 -13.80
N ALA A 12 -7.26 -5.43 -13.74
CA ALA A 12 -5.97 -5.81 -14.31
C ALA A 12 -5.82 -5.37 -15.80
N THR A 13 -6.89 -5.44 -16.58
CA THR A 13 -6.90 -5.01 -17.98
C THR A 13 -6.79 -3.49 -18.13
N GLU A 14 -7.45 -2.70 -17.27
CA GLU A 14 -7.34 -1.24 -17.30
C GLU A 14 -5.94 -0.77 -16.92
N VAL A 15 -5.29 -1.43 -15.97
CA VAL A 15 -3.89 -1.15 -15.60
C VAL A 15 -2.98 -1.36 -16.81
N VAL A 16 -3.11 -2.49 -17.52
CA VAL A 16 -2.27 -2.78 -18.70
C VAL A 16 -2.52 -1.76 -19.82
N ARG A 17 -3.79 -1.44 -20.13
CA ARG A 17 -4.13 -0.50 -21.21
C ARG A 17 -3.67 0.93 -20.91
N ASN A 18 -3.66 1.33 -19.64
CA ASN A 18 -3.38 2.71 -19.23
C ASN A 18 -2.11 2.82 -18.37
N PHE A 19 -1.18 1.86 -18.49
CA PHE A 19 -0.10 1.67 -17.52
C PHE A 19 0.71 2.95 -17.27
N SER A 20 1.18 3.61 -18.32
CA SER A 20 1.97 4.84 -18.20
C SER A 20 1.22 5.97 -17.49
N ALA A 21 -0.10 6.10 -17.73
CA ALA A 21 -0.92 7.12 -17.08
C ALA A 21 -1.17 6.79 -15.59
N VAL A 22 -1.48 5.53 -15.29
CA VAL A 22 -1.67 5.05 -13.91
C VAL A 22 -0.37 5.22 -13.11
N LEU A 23 0.76 4.76 -13.66
CA LEU A 23 2.08 4.91 -13.05
C LEU A 23 2.44 6.39 -12.86
N GLY A 24 2.17 7.24 -13.85
CA GLY A 24 2.41 8.68 -13.77
C GLY A 24 1.64 9.35 -12.63
N LYS A 25 0.36 9.00 -12.45
CA LYS A 25 -0.48 9.53 -11.36
C LYS A 25 0.01 9.08 -9.99
N VAL A 26 0.33 7.79 -9.84
CA VAL A 26 0.83 7.23 -8.57
C VAL A 26 2.22 7.77 -8.25
N GLY A 27 3.14 7.73 -9.21
CA GLY A 27 4.54 8.16 -9.06
C GLY A 27 4.69 9.65 -8.75
N LYS A 28 3.81 10.51 -9.29
CA LYS A 28 3.77 11.94 -8.96
C LYS A 28 2.95 12.27 -7.70
N ALA A 29 2.51 11.25 -6.95
CA ALA A 29 1.66 11.39 -5.78
C ALA A 29 0.33 12.16 -6.01
N GLN A 30 -0.13 12.24 -7.26
CA GLN A 30 -1.45 12.79 -7.61
C GLN A 30 -2.58 11.82 -7.25
N MET A 31 -2.24 10.54 -7.15
CA MET A 31 -3.09 9.47 -6.64
C MET A 31 -2.28 8.70 -5.61
N LYS A 32 -2.83 8.47 -4.41
CA LYS A 32 -2.11 7.79 -3.33
C LYS A 32 -1.71 6.37 -3.71
N ARG A 33 -2.61 5.66 -4.39
CA ARG A 33 -2.43 4.26 -4.78
C ARG A 33 -3.38 3.88 -5.91
N ALA A 34 -3.03 2.85 -6.67
CA ALA A 34 -3.99 2.16 -7.52
C ALA A 34 -4.30 0.78 -6.91
N VAL A 35 -5.55 0.50 -6.62
CA VAL A 35 -6.01 -0.80 -6.15
C VAL A 35 -6.39 -1.64 -7.37
N ILE A 36 -5.81 -2.83 -7.49
CA ILE A 36 -5.95 -3.70 -8.66
C ILE A 36 -6.92 -4.83 -8.34
N VAL A 37 -7.94 -4.98 -9.19
CA VAL A 37 -8.96 -6.02 -9.11
C VAL A 37 -8.83 -6.98 -10.29
N LYS A 38 -8.92 -8.29 -10.02
CA LYS A 38 -8.99 -9.33 -11.05
C LYS A 38 -10.05 -10.34 -10.63
N ASN A 39 -10.90 -10.79 -11.56
CA ASN A 39 -11.97 -11.75 -11.27
C ASN A 39 -12.83 -11.35 -10.05
N ASN A 40 -13.19 -10.06 -9.95
CA ASN A 40 -13.95 -9.45 -8.86
C ASN A 40 -13.30 -9.54 -7.46
N LYS A 41 -11.99 -9.79 -7.38
CA LYS A 41 -11.22 -9.81 -6.13
C LYS A 41 -10.14 -8.73 -6.15
N PHE A 42 -9.95 -8.08 -5.00
CA PHE A 42 -8.82 -7.18 -4.78
C PHE A 42 -7.55 -8.02 -4.64
N GLU A 43 -6.60 -7.85 -5.57
CA GLU A 43 -5.42 -8.71 -5.66
C GLU A 43 -4.13 -7.97 -5.26
N ALA A 44 -4.02 -6.69 -5.61
CA ALA A 44 -2.78 -5.94 -5.43
C ALA A 44 -3.02 -4.43 -5.28
N VAL A 45 -1.98 -3.72 -4.85
CA VAL A 45 -1.95 -2.27 -4.81
C VAL A 45 -0.65 -1.79 -5.46
N LEU A 46 -0.75 -0.81 -6.36
CA LEU A 46 0.40 -0.04 -6.85
C LEU A 46 0.61 1.16 -5.95
N LEU A 47 1.80 1.25 -5.38
CA LEU A 47 2.27 2.38 -4.58
C LEU A 47 3.45 3.04 -5.29
N ASN A 48 3.68 4.33 -5.00
CA ASN A 48 4.96 4.93 -5.36
C ASN A 48 6.05 4.44 -4.39
N MET A 49 7.30 4.62 -4.81
CA MET A 49 8.45 4.08 -4.06
C MET A 49 8.54 4.67 -2.64
N GLY A 50 8.32 5.97 -2.47
CA GLY A 50 8.40 6.61 -1.16
C GLY A 50 7.34 6.10 -0.17
N GLU A 51 6.11 5.88 -0.64
CA GLU A 51 5.04 5.30 0.18
C GLU A 51 5.30 3.82 0.51
N TYR A 52 5.90 3.08 -0.42
CA TYR A 52 6.30 1.70 -0.16
C TYR A 52 7.36 1.64 0.95
N GLU A 53 8.45 2.39 0.82
CA GLU A 53 9.53 2.45 1.82
C GLU A 53 9.01 2.92 3.18
N ARG A 54 8.18 3.98 3.22
CA ARG A 54 7.57 4.49 4.46
C ARG A 54 6.75 3.42 5.20
N LEU A 55 6.08 2.51 4.47
CA LEU A 55 5.34 1.41 5.06
C LEU A 55 6.26 0.30 5.58
N CYS A 56 7.35 0.00 4.87
CA CYS A 56 8.37 -0.94 5.34
C CYS A 56 9.00 -0.45 6.66
N GLU A 57 9.43 0.81 6.71
CA GLU A 57 9.99 1.43 7.93
C GLU A 57 9.00 1.40 9.10
N ALA A 58 7.71 1.68 8.84
CA ALA A 58 6.69 1.64 9.88
C ALA A 58 6.55 0.25 10.51
N VAL A 59 6.69 -0.82 9.72
CA VAL A 59 6.66 -2.20 10.24
C VAL A 59 7.85 -2.47 11.16
N GLU A 60 9.05 -2.03 10.78
CA GLU A 60 10.27 -2.21 11.59
C GLU A 60 10.18 -1.49 12.94
N VAL A 61 9.65 -0.26 12.94
CA VAL A 61 9.42 0.53 14.15
C VAL A 61 8.40 -0.18 15.05
N LEU A 62 7.29 -0.65 14.49
CA LEU A 62 6.26 -1.38 15.24
C LEU A 62 6.81 -2.66 15.87
N GLN A 63 7.63 -3.41 15.12
CA GLN A 63 8.27 -4.62 15.62
C GLN A 63 9.23 -4.31 16.77
N SER A 64 10.04 -3.25 16.64
CA SER A 64 10.96 -2.80 17.70
C SER A 64 10.21 -2.43 18.99
N ILE A 65 9.09 -1.71 18.88
CA ILE A 65 8.23 -1.35 20.02
C ILE A 65 7.63 -2.60 20.66
N TYR A 66 7.14 -3.55 19.85
CA TYR A 66 6.57 -4.80 20.33
C TYR A 66 7.59 -5.64 21.12
N GLU A 67 8.80 -5.79 20.59
CA GLU A 67 9.88 -6.52 21.26
C GLU A 67 10.33 -5.84 22.56
N ALA A 68 10.43 -4.51 22.57
CA ALA A 68 10.74 -3.76 23.77
C ALA A 68 9.68 -3.95 24.85
N LYS A 69 8.39 -3.90 24.50
CA LYS A 69 7.28 -4.17 25.42
C LYS A 69 7.29 -5.61 25.93
N LYS A 70 7.57 -6.59 25.07
CA LYS A 70 7.65 -8.01 25.47
C LYS A 70 8.77 -8.24 26.49
N ARG A 71 9.95 -7.65 26.27
CA ARG A 71 11.07 -7.73 27.22
C ARG A 71 10.72 -7.08 28.56
N ALA A 72 10.06 -5.93 28.56
CA ALA A 72 9.64 -5.24 29.78
C ALA A 72 8.57 -6.01 30.57
N GLY A 73 7.68 -6.75 29.90
CA GLY A 73 6.61 -7.53 30.54
C GLY A 73 6.97 -8.98 30.90
N SER A 74 8.19 -9.45 30.59
CA SER A 74 8.66 -10.81 30.93
C SER A 74 9.62 -10.81 32.14
N GLY A 75 9.75 -9.67 32.82
CA GLY A 75 10.63 -9.46 33.99
C GLY A 75 9.90 -9.36 35.33
N GLU A 76 8.62 -9.75 35.39
CA GLU A 76 7.84 -9.93 36.63
C GLU A 76 7.68 -11.41 36.98
#